data_AF-A0A3M4TRG2-F1
#
_entry.id   AF-A0A3M4TRG2-F1
#
_cell.length_a   1.000
_cell.length_b   1.000
_cell.length_c   1.000
_cell.angle_alpha   90.00
_cell.angle_beta   90.00
_cell.angle_gamma   90.00
#
_symmetry.space_group_name_H-M   'P 1'
#
loop_
_entity.id
_entity.type
_entity.pdbx_description
1 polymer ?
#
loop_
_entity_poly.entity_id
_entity_poly.type
_entity_poly.pdbx_seq_one_letter_code
_entity_poly.pdbx_strand_id
1 'polypeptide(L)'
;MPVIRSPRTVRKYLYTVLWFYLFSIFLLAVVWEFKLESLAMYAMDLPYDPDFEDAERWRFVLTSAAFALLSMVVPFILLKRLMQRLQSSYNDLLVAQALSDSLARHDPLSGLLNRRVFHEQLVARLQQESTRTAVFLIDLDKFKLINDTHGHAVGDAAICAVAESLRDATTGWQASVARLGGRRVRSGGQW
;
A
#
# COMPACT_ATOMS: atom_id res chain seq x y z
N MET A 1 -2.79 -9.59 -10.34
CA MET A 1 -1.93 -9.12 -9.23
C MET A 1 -1.29 -7.79 -9.63
N PRO A 2 -1.38 -6.73 -8.83
CA PRO A 2 -0.73 -5.46 -9.16
C PRO A 2 0.78 -5.63 -8.96
N VAL A 3 1.55 -5.46 -10.03
CA VAL A 3 3.02 -5.52 -9.98
C VAL A 3 3.50 -4.28 -9.22
N ILE A 4 3.82 -4.45 -7.94
CA ILE A 4 4.45 -3.41 -7.12
C ILE A 4 5.86 -3.20 -7.73
N ARG A 5 5.98 -2.19 -8.60
CA ARG A 5 7.25 -1.86 -9.24
C ARG A 5 8.22 -1.38 -8.16
N SER A 6 9.44 -1.93 -8.17
CA SER A 6 10.45 -1.56 -7.18
C SER A 6 10.69 -0.04 -7.21
N PRO A 7 11.03 0.60 -6.07
CA PRO A 7 11.33 2.04 -6.02
C PRO A 7 12.42 2.47 -7.01
N ARG A 8 13.36 1.56 -7.33
CA ARG A 8 14.41 1.78 -8.34
C ARG A 8 13.85 1.83 -9.76
N THR A 9 12.86 1.00 -10.06
CA THR A 9 12.18 0.96 -11.36
C THR A 9 11.37 2.23 -11.60
N VAL A 10 10.59 2.68 -10.61
CA VAL A 10 9.80 3.91 -10.69
C VAL A 10 10.70 5.12 -10.93
N ARG A 11 11.82 5.21 -10.20
CA ARG A 11 12.81 6.28 -10.37
C ARG A 11 13.43 6.30 -11.76
N LYS A 12 13.74 5.14 -12.35
CA LYS A 12 14.27 5.03 -13.72
C LYS A 12 13.27 5.57 -14.74
N TYR A 13 12.00 5.18 -14.64
CA TYR A 13 10.94 5.70 -15.52
C TYR A 13 10.76 7.21 -15.39
N LEU A 14 10.81 7.75 -14.17
CA LEU A 14 10.70 9.19 -13.94
C LEU A 14 11.81 9.96 -14.67
N TYR A 15 13.06 9.51 -14.57
CA TYR A 15 14.17 10.13 -15.28
C TYR A 15 14.05 10.00 -16.80
N THR A 16 13.59 8.85 -17.29
CA THR A 16 13.35 8.65 -18.73
C THR A 16 12.27 9.61 -19.25
N VAL A 17 11.14 9.73 -18.54
CA VAL A 17 10.06 10.66 -18.93
C VAL A 17 10.53 12.11 -18.87
N LEU A 18 11.24 12.50 -17.81
CA LEU A 18 11.81 13.84 -17.68
C LEU A 18 12.76 14.15 -18.83
N TRP A 19 13.61 13.19 -19.21
CA TRP A 19 14.54 13.35 -20.33
C TRP A 19 13.81 13.54 -21.66
N PHE A 20 12.81 12.71 -21.96
CA PHE A 20 11.99 12.87 -23.17
C PHE A 20 11.28 14.21 -23.22
N TYR A 21 10.76 14.67 -22.08
CA TYR A 21 10.10 15.96 -21.98
C TYR A 21 11.06 17.12 -22.25
N LEU A 22 12.22 17.15 -21.58
CA LEU A 22 13.26 18.17 -21.81
C LEU A 22 13.76 18.17 -23.25
N PHE A 23 13.97 16.98 -23.83
CA PHE A 23 14.37 16.83 -25.23
C PHE A 23 13.29 17.36 -26.17
N SER A 24 12.00 17.09 -25.88
CA SER A 24 10.89 17.59 -26.70
C SER A 24 10.78 19.12 -26.68
N ILE A 25 10.97 19.77 -25.52
CA ILE A 25 10.99 21.23 -25.42
C ILE A 25 12.12 21.81 -26.28
N PHE A 26 13.33 21.26 -26.14
CA PHE A 26 14.48 21.72 -26.92
C PHE A 26 14.26 21.55 -28.42
N LEU A 27 13.80 20.37 -28.85
CA LEU A 27 13.51 20.08 -30.25
C LEU A 27 12.43 21.01 -30.80
N LEU A 28 11.36 21.24 -30.04
CA LEU A 28 10.25 22.10 -30.47
C LEU A 28 10.69 23.56 -30.58
N ALA A 29 11.55 24.05 -29.67
CA ALA A 29 12.15 25.37 -29.77
C ALA A 29 13.00 25.53 -31.04
N VAL A 30 13.85 24.55 -31.36
CA VAL A 30 14.68 24.57 -32.58
C VAL A 30 13.82 24.51 -33.84
N VAL A 31 12.82 23.63 -33.88
CA VAL A 31 11.92 23.52 -35.04
C VAL A 31 11.09 24.77 -35.24
N TRP A 32 10.65 25.40 -34.14
CA TRP A 32 9.95 26.68 -34.20
C TRP A 32 10.81 27.74 -34.87
N GLU A 33 11.99 28.00 -34.31
CA GLU A 33 12.90 29.07 -34.73
C GLU A 33 13.47 28.89 -36.14
N PHE A 34 13.68 27.67 -36.62
CA PHE A 34 14.35 27.45 -37.92
C PHE A 34 13.42 26.98 -39.04
N LYS A 35 12.17 26.57 -38.73
CA LYS A 35 11.25 26.03 -39.76
C LYS A 35 9.82 26.57 -39.70
N LEU A 36 9.27 26.77 -38.51
CA LEU A 36 7.84 27.11 -38.39
C LEU A 36 7.58 28.62 -38.33
N GLU A 37 8.52 29.40 -37.82
CA GLU A 37 8.37 30.85 -37.70
C GLU A 37 8.02 31.51 -39.05
N SER A 38 8.80 31.23 -40.11
CA SER A 38 8.57 31.81 -41.44
C SER A 38 7.21 31.44 -42.02
N LEU A 39 6.78 30.19 -41.84
CA LEU A 39 5.48 29.70 -42.29
C LEU A 39 4.33 30.36 -41.51
N ALA A 40 4.50 30.57 -40.21
CA ALA A 40 3.53 31.24 -39.36
C ALA A 40 3.41 32.73 -39.69
N MET A 41 4.53 33.43 -39.91
CA MET A 41 4.53 34.84 -40.31
C MET A 41 3.85 35.04 -41.67
N TYR A 42 4.17 34.19 -42.66
CA TYR A 42 3.50 34.22 -43.96
C TYR A 42 1.99 33.96 -43.85
N ALA A 43 1.57 32.98 -43.05
CA ALA A 43 0.15 32.68 -42.86
C ALA A 43 -0.64 33.81 -42.16
N MET A 44 0.03 34.64 -41.37
CA MET A 44 -0.56 35.76 -40.63
C MET A 44 -0.39 37.13 -41.30
N ASP A 45 0.20 37.18 -42.50
CA ASP A 45 0.53 38.41 -43.23
C ASP A 45 1.39 39.39 -42.39
N LEU A 46 2.31 38.82 -41.59
CA LEU A 46 3.25 39.56 -40.75
C LEU A 46 4.61 39.69 -41.45
N PRO A 47 5.36 40.79 -41.19
CA PRO A 47 6.70 40.96 -41.75
C PRO A 47 7.65 39.88 -41.21
N TYR A 48 8.42 39.26 -42.10
CA TYR A 48 9.44 38.27 -41.78
C TYR A 48 10.76 38.68 -42.42
N ASP A 49 11.82 38.72 -41.63
CA ASP A 49 13.18 39.01 -42.10
C ASP A 49 13.96 37.69 -42.31
N PRO A 50 14.14 37.24 -43.57
CA PRO A 50 14.87 36.02 -43.85
C PRO A 50 16.39 36.15 -43.62
N ASP A 51 16.92 37.38 -43.57
CA ASP A 51 18.36 37.65 -43.41
C ASP A 51 18.76 37.82 -41.93
N PHE A 52 17.82 37.55 -41.01
CA PHE A 52 18.07 37.57 -39.57
C PHE A 52 19.19 36.59 -39.19
N GLU A 53 20.25 37.11 -38.55
CA GLU A 53 21.49 36.36 -38.32
C GLU A 53 21.26 35.07 -37.51
N ASP A 54 21.80 33.95 -38.00
CA ASP A 54 21.75 32.64 -37.34
C ASP A 54 22.21 32.70 -35.87
N ALA A 55 23.17 33.57 -35.56
CA ALA A 55 23.67 33.79 -34.20
C ALA A 55 22.59 34.31 -33.25
N GLU A 56 21.68 35.18 -33.73
CA GLU A 56 20.59 35.71 -32.91
C GLU A 56 19.49 34.66 -32.68
N ARG A 57 19.19 33.82 -33.68
CA ARG A 57 18.29 32.66 -33.54
C ARG A 57 18.81 31.68 -32.49
N TRP A 58 20.11 31.35 -32.54
CA TRP A 58 20.75 30.49 -31.53
C TRP A 58 20.70 31.10 -30.13
N ARG A 59 20.90 32.41 -29.99
CA ARG A 59 20.77 33.11 -28.70
C ARG A 59 19.34 32.98 -28.13
N PHE A 60 18.31 33.11 -28.96
CA PHE A 60 16.92 32.95 -28.52
C PHE A 60 16.62 31.50 -28.08
N VAL A 61 17.06 30.51 -28.86
CA VAL A 61 16.92 29.08 -28.49
C VAL A 61 17.61 28.78 -27.15
N LEU A 62 18.84 29.26 -26.95
CA LEU A 62 19.61 28.98 -25.73
C LEU A 62 18.99 29.63 -24.49
N THR A 63 18.57 30.89 -24.58
CA THR A 63 17.98 31.61 -23.46
C THR A 63 16.61 31.03 -23.08
N SER A 64 15.74 30.74 -24.05
CA SER A 64 14.43 30.12 -23.80
C SER A 64 14.57 28.70 -23.23
N ALA A 65 15.50 27.88 -23.72
CA ALA A 65 15.80 26.57 -23.16
C ALA A 65 16.30 26.66 -21.71
N ALA A 66 17.15 27.65 -21.39
CA ALA A 66 17.63 27.87 -20.03
C ALA A 66 16.48 28.23 -19.07
N PHE A 67 15.55 29.11 -19.48
CA PHE A 67 14.36 29.43 -18.69
C PHE A 67 13.44 28.22 -18.49
N ALA A 68 13.26 27.39 -19.52
CA ALA A 68 12.48 26.15 -19.42
C ALA A 68 13.09 25.15 -18.41
N LEU A 69 14.42 25.05 -18.36
CA LEU A 69 15.11 24.20 -17.38
C LEU A 69 14.94 24.73 -15.95
N LEU A 70 15.07 26.05 -15.76
CA LEU A 70 14.88 26.68 -14.45
C LEU A 70 13.43 26.52 -13.95
N SER A 71 12.44 26.69 -14.84
CA SER A 71 11.03 26.55 -14.49
C SER A 71 10.66 25.12 -14.08
N MET A 72 11.40 24.11 -14.52
CA MET A 72 11.20 22.71 -14.14
C MET A 72 11.68 22.34 -12.73
N VAL A 73 12.52 23.17 -12.10
CA VAL A 73 13.06 22.86 -10.75
C VAL A 73 11.95 22.75 -9.71
N VAL A 74 11.01 23.70 -9.70
CA VAL A 74 9.91 23.74 -8.72
C VAL A 74 8.93 22.58 -8.91
N PRO A 75 8.37 22.33 -10.13
CA PRO A 75 7.54 21.16 -10.40
C PRO A 75 8.22 19.84 -10.03
N PHE A 76 9.52 19.69 -10.32
CA PHE A 76 10.27 18.47 -9.99
C PHE A 76 10.37 18.25 -8.47
N ILE A 77 10.67 19.30 -7.70
CA ILE A 77 10.71 19.23 -6.23
C ILE A 77 9.32 18.88 -5.67
N LEU A 78 8.27 19.51 -6.19
CA LEU A 78 6.89 19.25 -5.77
C LEU A 78 6.48 17.80 -6.05
N LEU A 79 6.70 17.32 -7.27
CA LEU A 79 6.39 15.95 -7.68
C LEU A 79 7.14 14.94 -6.81
N LYS A 80 8.43 15.18 -6.53
CA LYS A 80 9.22 14.35 -5.63
C LYS A 80 8.61 14.30 -4.22
N ARG A 81 8.21 15.44 -3.66
CA ARG A 81 7.54 15.51 -2.35
C ARG A 81 6.20 14.78 -2.33
N LEU A 82 5.40 14.92 -3.38
CA LEU A 82 4.11 14.22 -3.51
C LEU A 82 4.31 12.70 -3.59
N MET A 83 5.29 12.24 -4.37
CA MET A 83 5.63 10.82 -4.45
C MET A 83 6.08 10.26 -3.10
N GLN A 84 6.92 11.00 -2.36
CA GLN A 84 7.34 10.60 -1.02
C GLN A 84 6.15 10.48 -0.05
N ARG A 85 5.23 11.44 -0.08
CA ARG A 85 4.01 11.40 0.76
C ARG A 85 3.12 10.22 0.40
N LEU A 86 2.84 10.02 -0.89
CA LEU A 86 2.04 8.88 -1.37
C LEU A 86 2.64 7.54 -0.94
N GLN A 87 3.95 7.42 -1.03
CA GLN A 87 4.62 6.17 -0.67
C GLN A 87 4.59 5.90 0.85
N SER A 88 4.71 6.94 1.68
CA SER A 88 4.54 6.81 3.13
C SER A 88 3.13 6.34 3.46
N SER A 89 2.11 7.04 2.95
CA SER A 89 0.71 6.71 3.23
C SER A 89 0.32 5.32 2.75
N TYR A 90 0.88 4.86 1.62
CA TYR A 90 0.66 3.50 1.14
C TYR A 90 1.22 2.44 2.10
N ASN A 91 2.43 2.65 2.63
CA ASN A 91 3.02 1.73 3.60
C ASN A 91 2.24 1.72 4.93
N ASP A 92 1.82 2.89 5.41
CA ASP A 92 1.03 2.99 6.63
C ASP A 92 -0.30 2.23 6.50
N LEU A 93 -0.94 2.34 5.33
CA LEU A 93 -2.16 1.61 5.01
C LEU A 93 -1.93 0.09 4.96
N LEU A 94 -0.83 -0.37 4.36
CA LEU A 94 -0.47 -1.79 4.35
C LEU A 94 -0.25 -2.35 5.76
N VAL A 95 0.44 -1.60 6.64
CA VAL A 95 0.66 -2.00 8.02
C VAL A 95 -0.65 -2.03 8.80
N ALA A 96 -1.49 -1.00 8.66
CA ALA A 96 -2.80 -0.95 9.29
C ALA A 96 -3.71 -2.10 8.82
N GLN A 97 -3.68 -2.43 7.52
CA GLN A 97 -4.41 -3.56 6.97
C GLN A 97 -3.89 -4.89 7.55
N ALA A 98 -2.57 -5.10 7.62
CA ALA A 98 -2.00 -6.31 8.20
C ALA A 98 -2.36 -6.48 9.68
N LEU A 99 -2.35 -5.38 10.45
CA LEU A 99 -2.77 -5.39 11.86
C LEU A 99 -4.27 -5.68 12.00
N SER A 100 -5.10 -5.04 11.18
CA SER A 100 -6.54 -5.29 11.14
C SER A 100 -6.84 -6.73 10.78
N ASP A 101 -6.14 -7.29 9.78
CA ASP A 101 -6.28 -8.69 9.38
C ASP A 101 -5.83 -9.64 10.48
N SER A 102 -4.73 -9.34 11.19
CA SER A 102 -4.28 -10.11 12.34
C SER A 102 -5.33 -10.15 13.45
N LEU A 103 -5.85 -8.98 13.86
CA LEU A 103 -6.92 -8.87 14.86
C LEU A 103 -8.24 -9.49 14.39
N ALA A 104 -8.52 -9.42 13.10
CA ALA A 104 -9.69 -10.03 12.50
C ALA A 104 -9.56 -11.55 12.38
N ARG A 105 -8.35 -12.13 12.49
CA ARG A 105 -8.11 -13.58 12.32
C ARG A 105 -7.76 -14.31 13.60
N HIS A 106 -7.12 -13.64 14.56
CA HIS A 106 -6.69 -14.22 15.82
C HIS A 106 -7.43 -13.62 17.00
N ASP A 107 -7.56 -14.38 18.07
CA ASP A 107 -8.02 -13.89 19.37
C ASP A 107 -6.86 -13.13 20.05
N PRO A 108 -7.04 -11.84 20.43
CA PRO A 108 -5.93 -11.01 20.90
C PRO A 108 -5.36 -11.44 22.26
N LEU A 109 -6.13 -12.20 23.05
CA LEU A 109 -5.68 -12.71 24.35
C LEU A 109 -4.87 -14.00 24.19
N SER A 110 -5.41 -15.00 23.48
CA SER A 110 -4.78 -16.32 23.37
C SER A 110 -3.83 -16.49 22.18
N GLY A 111 -3.90 -15.61 21.17
CA GLY A 111 -3.18 -15.75 19.89
C GLY A 111 -3.71 -16.86 18.98
N LEU A 112 -4.68 -17.66 19.43
CA LEU A 112 -5.34 -18.69 18.62
C LEU A 112 -6.16 -18.07 17.49
N LEU A 113 -6.58 -18.88 16.53
CA LEU A 113 -7.57 -18.42 15.55
C LEU A 113 -8.85 -17.99 16.26
N ASN A 114 -9.48 -16.93 15.78
CA ASN A 114 -10.76 -16.52 16.34
C ASN A 114 -11.93 -17.31 15.75
N ARG A 115 -13.11 -17.11 16.32
CA ARG A 115 -14.35 -17.76 15.88
C ARG A 115 -14.64 -17.58 14.38
N ARG A 116 -14.29 -16.45 13.77
CA ARG A 116 -14.55 -16.19 12.34
C ARG A 116 -13.73 -17.15 11.47
N VAL A 117 -12.42 -17.23 11.71
CA VAL A 117 -11.53 -18.08 10.91
C VAL A 117 -11.84 -19.56 11.11
N PHE A 118 -12.23 -19.96 12.32
CA PHE A 118 -12.73 -21.32 12.56
C PHE A 118 -13.89 -21.67 11.62
N HIS A 119 -14.91 -20.81 11.53
CA HIS A 119 -16.07 -21.06 10.66
C HIS A 119 -15.66 -21.12 9.18
N GLU A 120 -14.80 -20.21 8.72
CA GLU A 120 -14.30 -20.20 7.34
C GLU A 120 -13.55 -21.50 6.99
N GLN A 121 -12.66 -21.96 7.89
CA GLN A 121 -11.92 -23.22 7.69
C GLN A 121 -12.83 -24.43 7.74
N LEU A 122 -13.82 -24.46 8.64
CA LEU A 122 -14.76 -25.57 8.74
C LEU A 122 -15.60 -25.68 7.46
N VAL A 123 -16.16 -24.58 6.97
CA VAL A 123 -16.94 -24.56 5.71
C VAL A 123 -16.08 -25.03 4.54
N ALA A 124 -14.86 -24.50 4.42
CA ALA A 124 -13.95 -24.90 3.35
C ALA A 124 -13.60 -26.40 3.38
N ARG A 125 -13.39 -26.97 4.59
CA ARG A 125 -13.14 -28.41 4.75
C ARG A 125 -14.37 -29.26 4.42
N LEU A 126 -15.56 -28.84 4.83
CA LEU A 126 -16.80 -29.56 4.55
C LEU A 126 -17.17 -29.60 3.06
N GLN A 127 -16.68 -28.63 2.27
CA GLN A 127 -16.85 -28.62 0.81
C GLN A 127 -15.92 -29.60 0.08
N GLN A 128 -14.91 -30.17 0.76
CA GLN A 128 -14.00 -31.15 0.17
C GLN A 128 -14.57 -32.56 0.34
N GLU A 129 -15.12 -33.12 -0.75
CA GLU A 129 -15.85 -34.40 -0.78
C GLU A 129 -15.06 -35.62 -0.23
N SER A 130 -13.73 -35.55 -0.19
CA SER A 130 -12.84 -36.65 0.20
C SER A 130 -12.20 -36.52 1.58
N THR A 131 -12.60 -35.54 2.41
CA THR A 131 -11.98 -35.32 3.73
C THR A 131 -12.89 -35.70 4.89
N ARG A 132 -12.41 -36.59 5.78
CA ARG A 132 -13.06 -36.83 7.07
C ARG A 132 -12.65 -35.72 8.04
N THR A 133 -13.60 -34.90 8.45
CA THR A 133 -13.36 -33.80 9.39
C THR A 133 -13.89 -34.17 10.77
N ALA A 134 -13.05 -34.00 11.81
CA ALA A 134 -13.44 -34.08 13.21
C ALA A 134 -13.32 -32.70 13.85
N VAL A 135 -14.25 -32.37 14.75
CA VAL A 135 -14.25 -31.12 15.52
C VAL A 135 -14.28 -31.47 17.01
N PHE A 136 -13.33 -30.93 17.76
CA PHE A 136 -13.27 -31.05 19.21
C PHE A 136 -13.66 -29.70 19.83
N LEU A 137 -14.65 -29.71 20.71
CA LEU A 137 -15.03 -28.56 21.51
C LEU A 137 -14.52 -28.77 22.93
N ILE A 138 -13.62 -27.90 23.39
CA ILE A 138 -12.95 -28.00 24.69
C ILE A 138 -13.38 -26.78 25.51
N ASP A 139 -13.90 -27.02 26.72
CA ASP A 139 -14.21 -26.00 27.71
C ASP A 139 -13.28 -26.12 28.92
N LEU A 140 -13.01 -25.00 29.60
CA LEU A 140 -12.15 -25.00 30.79
C LEU A 140 -12.99 -25.13 32.06
N ASP A 141 -12.93 -26.34 32.64
CA ASP A 141 -13.63 -26.65 33.87
C ASP A 141 -13.27 -25.68 35.00
N LYS A 142 -14.30 -25.18 35.69
CA LYS A 142 -14.19 -24.29 36.86
C LYS A 142 -13.36 -23.02 36.59
N PHE A 143 -13.21 -22.57 35.34
CA PHE A 143 -12.46 -21.35 35.02
C PHE A 143 -12.95 -20.10 35.76
N LYS A 144 -14.26 -20.02 36.03
CA LYS A 144 -14.84 -18.93 36.82
C LYS A 144 -14.24 -18.85 38.24
N LEU A 145 -14.00 -20.00 38.89
CA LEU A 145 -13.39 -20.03 40.22
C LEU A 145 -11.97 -19.45 40.22
N ILE A 146 -11.21 -19.68 39.14
CA ILE A 146 -9.87 -19.09 38.97
C ILE A 146 -9.97 -17.56 38.90
N ASN A 147 -10.89 -17.03 38.09
CA ASN A 147 -11.13 -15.59 38.00
C ASN A 147 -11.59 -15.00 39.34
N ASP A 148 -12.51 -15.66 40.03
CA ASP A 148 -13.09 -15.16 41.27
C ASP A 148 -12.08 -15.19 42.43
N THR A 149 -11.16 -16.17 42.45
CA THR A 149 -10.17 -16.36 43.53
C THR A 149 -8.88 -15.57 43.29
N HIS A 150 -8.42 -15.50 42.04
CA HIS A 150 -7.09 -14.96 41.70
C HIS A 150 -7.14 -13.72 40.79
N GLY A 151 -8.34 -13.30 40.39
CA GLY A 151 -8.55 -12.15 39.52
C GLY A 151 -8.37 -12.47 38.03
N HIS A 152 -8.88 -11.56 37.20
CA HIS A 152 -8.91 -11.73 35.75
C HIS A 152 -7.52 -11.85 35.10
N ALA A 153 -6.49 -11.19 35.63
CA ALA A 153 -5.14 -11.28 35.08
C ALA A 153 -4.57 -12.72 35.14
N VAL A 154 -4.86 -13.46 36.22
CA VAL A 154 -4.45 -14.85 36.37
C VAL A 154 -5.30 -15.77 35.48
N GLY A 155 -6.59 -15.48 35.33
CA GLY A 155 -7.43 -16.19 34.37
C GLY A 155 -6.99 -16.01 32.92
N ASP A 156 -6.60 -14.79 32.54
CA ASP A 156 -6.05 -14.46 31.22
C ASP A 156 -4.74 -15.23 30.98
N ALA A 157 -3.84 -15.28 31.97
CA ALA A 157 -2.61 -16.09 31.88
C ALA A 157 -2.90 -17.59 31.75
N ALA A 158 -3.90 -18.12 32.48
CA ALA A 158 -4.33 -19.51 32.35
C ALA A 158 -4.87 -19.82 30.95
N ILE A 159 -5.62 -18.91 30.34
CA ILE A 159 -6.07 -19.04 28.95
C ILE A 159 -4.87 -19.10 28.00
N CYS A 160 -3.89 -18.22 28.15
CA CYS A 160 -2.68 -18.23 27.31
C CYS A 160 -1.92 -19.57 27.43
N ALA A 161 -1.74 -20.09 28.64
CA ALA A 161 -1.05 -21.36 28.89
C ALA A 161 -1.77 -22.58 28.27
N VAL A 162 -3.10 -22.60 28.35
CA VAL A 162 -3.92 -23.63 27.70
C VAL A 162 -3.81 -23.53 26.18
N ALA A 163 -3.90 -22.31 25.64
CA ALA A 163 -3.80 -22.07 24.21
C ALA A 163 -2.45 -22.54 23.64
N GLU A 164 -1.37 -22.26 24.35
CA GLU A 164 -0.03 -22.76 24.04
C GLU A 164 0.04 -24.29 24.09
N SER A 165 -0.46 -24.90 25.16
CA SER A 165 -0.50 -26.37 25.30
C SER A 165 -1.26 -27.05 24.15
N LEU A 166 -2.38 -26.49 23.72
CA LEU A 166 -3.17 -27.02 22.60
C LEU A 166 -2.45 -26.85 21.25
N ARG A 167 -1.75 -25.73 21.05
CA ARG A 167 -0.94 -25.48 19.86
C ARG A 167 0.21 -26.48 19.77
N ASP A 168 0.89 -26.72 20.87
CA ASP A 168 2.01 -27.67 20.93
C ASP A 168 1.52 -29.10 20.70
N ALA A 169 0.41 -29.50 21.33
CA ALA A 169 -0.20 -30.82 21.14
C ALA A 169 -0.68 -31.07 19.69
N THR A 170 -1.00 -30.02 18.94
CA THR A 170 -1.45 -30.10 17.54
C THR A 170 -0.32 -29.89 16.53
N THR A 171 0.89 -29.58 16.98
CA THR A 171 2.04 -29.40 16.10
C THR A 171 2.37 -30.69 15.35
N GLY A 172 2.52 -30.60 14.03
CA GLY A 172 2.76 -31.76 13.15
C GLY A 172 1.49 -32.46 12.65
N TRP A 173 0.31 -32.09 13.14
CA TRP A 173 -0.97 -32.60 12.67
C TRP A 173 -1.65 -31.61 11.72
N GLN A 174 -2.53 -32.09 10.84
CA GLN A 174 -3.41 -31.22 10.04
C GLN A 174 -4.60 -30.67 10.87
N ALA A 175 -4.31 -30.16 12.07
CA ALA A 175 -5.28 -29.60 12.99
C ALA A 175 -5.12 -28.08 13.08
N SER A 176 -6.23 -27.37 13.33
CA SER A 176 -6.22 -25.95 13.67
C SER A 176 -6.93 -25.75 15.00
N VAL A 177 -6.40 -24.83 15.81
CA VAL A 177 -6.95 -24.50 17.14
C VAL A 177 -7.52 -23.10 17.11
N ALA A 178 -8.75 -22.95 17.56
CA ALA A 178 -9.46 -21.68 17.58
C ALA A 178 -10.16 -21.45 18.91
N ARG A 179 -10.22 -20.19 19.35
CA ARG A 179 -10.99 -19.78 20.52
C ARG A 179 -12.37 -19.26 20.08
N LEU A 180 -13.42 -19.94 20.57
CA LEU A 180 -14.80 -19.62 20.22
C LEU A 180 -15.48 -18.66 21.22
N GLY A 181 -14.99 -18.57 22.46
CA GLY A 181 -15.51 -17.69 23.52
C GLY A 181 -14.67 -16.42 23.70
N GLY A 182 -15.30 -15.25 23.92
CA GLY A 182 -14.57 -13.99 24.13
C GLY A 182 -15.26 -12.67 23.74
N ARG A 183 -16.56 -12.62 23.43
CA ARG A 183 -17.28 -11.33 23.33
C ARG A 183 -17.79 -10.90 24.69
N ARG A 184 -17.26 -9.81 25.26
CA ARG A 184 -18.09 -8.96 26.12
C ARG A 184 -19.14 -8.31 25.22
N VAL A 185 -20.40 -8.66 25.43
CA VAL A 185 -21.53 -7.83 25.03
C VAL A 185 -21.28 -6.46 25.63
N ARG A 186 -21.34 -5.39 24.80
CA ARG A 186 -21.60 -4.05 25.33
C ARG A 186 -22.95 -4.14 26.02
N SER A 187 -22.96 -4.25 27.34
CA SER A 187 -24.16 -4.04 28.15
C SER A 187 -24.47 -2.54 28.15
N GLY A 188 -25.04 -2.08 27.03
CA GLY A 188 -25.79 -0.83 26.97
C GLY A 188 -27.25 -1.16 27.19
N GLY A 189 -27.65 -1.30 28.44
CA GLY A 189 -29.04 -1.45 28.86
C GLY A 189 -29.20 -0.71 30.18
N GLN A 190 -29.81 0.47 30.09
CA GLN A 190 -30.18 1.31 31.22
C GLN A 190 -31.40 0.70 31.94
N TRP A 191 -31.39 0.84 33.27
CA TRP A 191 -32.42 0.57 34.29
C TRP A 191 -32.80 -0.88 34.55
#